data_AF-A0A1F8NX12-F1
#
_entry.id   AF-A0A1F8NX12-F1
#
_cell.length_a   1.000
_cell.length_b   1.000
_cell.length_c   1.000
_cell.angle_alpha   90.00
_cell.angle_beta   90.00
_cell.angle_gamma   90.00
#
_symmetry.space_group_name_H-M   'P 1'
#
loop_
_entity.id
_entity.type
_entity.pdbx_description
1 polymer ?
#
loop_
_entity_poly.entity_id
_entity_poly.type
_entity_poly.pdbx_seq_one_letter_code
_entity_poly.pdbx_strand_id
1 'polypeptide(L)'
;MMERIQYRALLRECQDKLFKKGETVTAEELGMYSLVRPEIKVGYWWGTWKLGSRNALLCYDPNGKFDNPIYWIDLENMNSSAQILDKIFDTVSKNWVTADVLANLLWALEDIFDPQRNICAGGADLTFDAETHLTNLSDNSN
;
A
#
# COMPACT_ATOMS: atom_id res chain seq x y z
N MET A 1 7.62 7.27 -19.26
CA MET A 1 6.42 7.61 -18.45
C MET A 1 5.45 6.44 -18.57
N MET A 2 5.58 5.42 -17.70
CA MET A 2 4.64 4.28 -17.64
C MET A 2 3.46 4.68 -16.78
N GLU A 3 2.28 4.86 -17.37
CA GLU A 3 1.08 5.33 -16.67
C GLU A 3 0.30 4.19 -16.00
N ARG A 4 0.12 4.34 -14.68
CA ARG A 4 -1.10 4.11 -13.84
C ARG A 4 -1.80 2.74 -13.82
N ILE A 5 -1.71 1.92 -14.86
CA ILE A 5 -2.45 0.66 -15.02
C ILE A 5 -1.51 -0.53 -15.22
N GLN A 6 -0.32 -0.29 -15.78
CA GLN A 6 0.57 -1.37 -16.21
C GLN A 6 1.13 -2.17 -15.02
N TYR A 7 1.72 -1.56 -13.98
CA TYR A 7 2.40 -2.30 -12.91
C TYR A 7 1.53 -3.38 -12.21
N ARG A 8 0.28 -3.05 -11.87
CA ARG A 8 -0.61 -3.97 -11.12
C ARG A 8 -1.28 -5.01 -12.00
N ALA A 9 -1.63 -4.65 -13.24
CA ALA A 9 -2.05 -5.62 -14.25
C ALA A 9 -0.91 -6.62 -14.52
N LEU A 10 0.33 -6.13 -14.53
CA LEU A 10 1.53 -6.91 -14.77
C LEU A 10 1.86 -7.84 -13.59
N LEU A 11 1.77 -7.37 -12.33
CA LEU A 11 1.88 -8.24 -11.15
C LEU A 11 0.79 -9.32 -11.10
N ARG A 12 -0.45 -8.96 -11.43
CA ARG A 12 -1.57 -9.92 -11.47
C ARG A 12 -1.41 -10.93 -12.60
N GLU A 13 -0.94 -10.49 -13.76
CA GLU A 13 -0.60 -11.38 -14.88
C GLU A 13 0.53 -12.34 -14.49
N CYS A 14 1.57 -11.87 -13.80
CA CYS A 14 2.63 -12.72 -13.26
C CYS A 14 2.11 -13.72 -12.23
N GLN A 15 1.29 -13.29 -11.28
CA GLN A 15 0.67 -14.19 -10.30
C GLN A 15 -0.22 -15.22 -11.00
N ASP A 16 -1.00 -14.83 -12.00
CA ASP A 16 -1.82 -15.76 -12.77
C ASP A 16 -0.97 -16.76 -13.56
N LYS A 17 0.16 -16.34 -14.16
CA LYS A 17 1.12 -17.24 -14.84
C LYS A 17 1.74 -18.24 -13.86
N LEU A 18 2.20 -17.75 -12.70
CA LEU A 18 2.82 -18.57 -11.64
C LEU A 18 1.84 -19.56 -11.01
N PHE A 19 0.65 -19.10 -10.63
CA PHE A 19 -0.28 -19.88 -9.81
C PHE A 19 -1.33 -20.67 -10.60
N LYS A 20 -1.72 -20.25 -11.82
CA LYS A 20 -2.77 -20.95 -12.59
C LYS A 20 -2.24 -21.84 -13.71
N LYS A 21 -1.04 -21.58 -14.26
CA LYS A 21 -0.54 -22.30 -15.44
C LYS A 21 0.63 -23.25 -15.19
N GLY A 22 1.25 -23.22 -14.01
CA GLY A 22 2.46 -24.00 -13.75
C GLY A 22 3.63 -23.61 -14.64
N GLU A 23 3.61 -22.39 -15.18
CA GLU A 23 4.68 -21.84 -16.02
C GLU A 23 5.83 -21.34 -15.13
N THR A 24 7.06 -21.68 -15.49
CA THR A 24 8.27 -21.15 -14.84
C THR A 24 8.52 -19.70 -15.29
N VAL A 25 8.47 -18.77 -14.34
CA VAL A 25 8.89 -17.37 -14.55
C VAL A 25 10.36 -17.24 -14.17
N THR A 26 11.16 -16.60 -15.03
CA THR A 26 12.60 -16.40 -14.80
C THR A 26 12.87 -15.36 -13.72
N ALA A 27 14.04 -15.42 -13.08
CA ALA A 27 14.45 -14.41 -12.10
C ALA A 27 14.59 -13.01 -12.71
N GLU A 28 14.88 -12.89 -14.00
CA GLU A 28 14.89 -11.62 -14.74
C GLU A 28 13.47 -11.08 -14.95
N GLU A 29 12.51 -11.94 -15.28
CA GLU A 29 11.08 -11.58 -15.31
C GLU A 29 10.50 -11.30 -13.92
N LEU A 30 11.07 -11.81 -12.82
CA LEU A 30 10.69 -11.37 -11.48
C LEU A 30 11.39 -10.05 -11.10
N GLY A 31 12.65 -9.91 -11.49
CA GLY A 31 13.51 -8.76 -11.21
C GLY A 31 13.04 -7.48 -11.90
N MET A 32 12.56 -7.54 -13.15
CA MET A 32 11.97 -6.38 -13.83
C MET A 32 10.72 -5.83 -13.12
N TYR A 33 10.04 -6.67 -12.36
CA TYR A 33 8.73 -6.39 -11.75
C TYR A 33 8.89 -6.01 -10.28
N SER A 34 9.99 -6.43 -9.65
CA SER A 34 10.40 -6.03 -8.29
C SER A 34 10.96 -4.61 -8.19
N LEU A 35 11.35 -3.98 -9.30
CA LEU A 35 12.20 -2.77 -9.26
C LEU A 35 11.47 -1.44 -9.47
N VAL A 36 10.19 -1.45 -9.85
CA VAL A 36 9.45 -0.20 -10.10
C VAL A 36 8.33 -0.06 -9.08
N ARG A 37 8.67 0.36 -7.86
CA ARG A 37 7.66 0.87 -6.93
C ARG A 37 6.99 2.09 -7.58
N PRO A 38 5.64 2.17 -7.57
CA PRO A 38 4.97 3.36 -8.08
C PRO A 38 5.40 4.57 -7.25
N GLU A 39 5.60 5.71 -7.91
CA GLU A 39 5.73 6.98 -7.22
C GLU A 39 4.39 7.29 -6.53
N ILE A 40 4.38 7.16 -5.20
CA ILE A 40 3.20 7.41 -4.38
C ILE A 40 3.12 8.89 -4.09
N LYS A 41 1.98 9.48 -4.45
CA LYS A 41 1.67 10.88 -4.19
C LYS A 41 0.28 11.03 -3.61
N VAL A 42 0.03 12.19 -3.02
CA VAL A 42 -1.31 12.57 -2.57
C VAL A 42 -2.34 12.33 -3.67
N GLY A 43 -3.46 11.70 -3.30
CA GLY A 43 -4.52 11.32 -4.21
C GLY A 43 -4.30 10.00 -4.95
N TYR A 44 -3.23 9.26 -4.67
CA TYR A 44 -3.03 7.90 -5.16
C TYR A 44 -4.06 6.93 -4.55
N TRP A 45 -4.46 5.91 -5.32
CA TRP A 45 -5.51 4.96 -4.95
C TRP A 45 -5.05 3.50 -4.92
N TRP A 46 -5.61 2.77 -3.96
CA TRP A 46 -5.55 1.31 -3.85
C TRP A 46 -6.98 0.80 -3.76
N GLY A 47 -7.60 0.60 -4.93
CA GLY A 47 -9.03 0.29 -5.01
C GLY A 47 -9.86 1.40 -4.36
N THR A 48 -10.50 1.07 -3.24
CA THR A 48 -11.36 1.96 -2.44
C THR A 48 -10.60 2.77 -1.39
N TRP A 49 -9.29 2.56 -1.25
CA TRP A 49 -8.42 3.36 -0.39
C TRP A 49 -7.75 4.46 -1.18
N LYS A 50 -7.59 5.63 -0.57
CA LYS A 50 -6.90 6.77 -1.18
C LYS A 50 -6.00 7.45 -0.17
N LEU A 51 -4.82 7.86 -0.62
CA LEU A 51 -3.97 8.77 0.14
C LEU A 51 -4.57 10.18 0.13
N GLY A 52 -4.98 10.66 1.30
CA GLY A 52 -5.52 12.00 1.49
C GLY A 52 -4.48 13.10 1.34
N SER A 53 -4.95 14.32 1.09
CA SER A 53 -4.12 15.53 0.91
C SER A 53 -3.82 16.29 2.20
N ARG A 54 -4.42 15.88 3.32
CA ARG A 54 -4.21 16.49 4.64
C ARG A 54 -3.87 15.39 5.63
N ASN A 55 -2.77 15.59 6.37
CA ASN A 55 -2.37 14.82 7.57
C ASN A 55 -2.09 13.33 7.34
N ALA A 56 -1.50 13.00 6.18
CA ALA A 56 -1.16 11.64 5.82
C ALA A 56 -2.24 10.61 6.19
N LEU A 57 -3.49 10.88 5.81
CA LEU A 57 -4.59 9.94 6.08
C LEU A 57 -4.73 8.96 4.92
N LEU A 58 -4.84 7.67 5.24
CA LEU A 58 -5.31 6.66 4.31
C LEU A 58 -6.81 6.48 4.50
N CYS A 59 -7.57 6.94 3.52
CA CYS A 59 -9.02 7.07 3.63
C CYS A 59 -9.71 5.99 2.80
N TYR A 60 -10.70 5.31 3.40
CA TYR A 60 -11.55 4.34 2.73
C TYR A 60 -12.85 5.01 2.29
N ASP A 61 -13.11 4.95 0.99
CA ASP A 61 -14.37 5.39 0.40
C ASP A 61 -14.83 4.37 -0.67
N PRO A 62 -15.86 3.55 -0.36
CA PRO A 62 -16.39 2.58 -1.33
C PRO A 62 -17.11 3.24 -2.51
N ASN A 63 -17.48 4.52 -2.42
CA ASN A 63 -18.18 5.24 -3.48
C ASN A 63 -17.23 6.02 -4.40
N GLY A 64 -15.95 6.14 -4.04
CA GLY A 64 -14.93 6.83 -4.83
C GLY A 64 -15.14 8.34 -5.00
N LYS A 65 -15.99 8.98 -4.18
CA LYS A 65 -16.29 10.43 -4.27
C LYS A 65 -15.37 11.28 -3.41
N PHE A 66 -14.78 10.69 -2.37
CA PHE A 66 -13.80 11.24 -1.43
C PHE A 66 -14.23 12.49 -0.65
N ASP A 67 -15.46 12.97 -0.83
CA ASP A 67 -16.00 14.11 -0.09
C ASP A 67 -16.32 13.75 1.37
N ASN A 68 -16.56 12.47 1.66
CA ASN A 68 -16.89 11.99 3.00
C ASN A 68 -16.47 10.51 3.18
N PRO A 69 -15.19 10.22 3.47
CA PRO A 69 -14.73 8.86 3.67
C PRO A 69 -15.43 8.23 4.87
N ILE A 70 -15.77 6.95 4.77
CA ILE A 70 -16.49 6.25 5.85
C ILE A 70 -15.56 5.74 6.93
N TYR A 71 -14.25 5.69 6.65
CA TYR A 71 -13.21 5.33 7.58
C TYR A 71 -11.87 5.93 7.12
N TRP A 72 -10.98 6.21 8.08
CA TRP A 72 -9.64 6.70 7.81
C TRP A 72 -8.65 6.10 8.79
N ILE A 73 -7.41 5.98 8.33
CA ILE A 73 -6.28 5.54 9.11
C ILE A 73 -5.26 6.68 9.12
N ASP A 74 -4.84 7.05 10.32
CA ASP A 74 -3.74 7.99 10.52
C ASP A 74 -2.40 7.27 10.32
N LEU A 75 -1.63 7.73 9.32
CA LEU A 75 -0.33 7.17 8.96
C LEU A 75 0.82 7.82 9.73
N GLU A 76 0.66 9.03 10.26
CA GLU A 76 1.75 9.81 10.88
C GLU A 76 2.27 9.16 12.17
N ASN A 77 1.43 8.34 12.80
CA ASN A 77 1.75 7.65 14.05
C ASN A 77 2.18 6.18 13.87
N MET A 78 2.43 5.73 12.64
CA MET A 78 2.81 4.34 12.32
C MET A 78 4.32 4.11 12.39
N ASN A 79 4.88 4.20 13.59
CA ASN A 79 6.32 4.19 13.83
C ASN A 79 6.89 2.80 14.18
N SER A 80 6.05 1.76 14.19
CA SER A 80 6.40 0.39 14.55
C SER A 80 5.53 -0.64 13.84
N SER A 81 6.01 -1.88 13.76
CA SER A 81 5.28 -3.00 13.16
C SER A 81 4.00 -3.30 13.94
N ALA A 82 4.02 -3.15 15.26
CA ALA A 82 2.86 -3.33 16.13
C ALA A 82 1.73 -2.34 15.80
N GLN A 83 2.06 -1.08 15.52
CA GLN A 83 1.06 -0.07 15.17
C GLN A 83 0.43 -0.32 13.78
N ILE A 84 1.24 -0.76 12.81
CA ILE A 84 0.72 -1.17 11.49
C ILE A 84 -0.21 -2.37 11.65
N LEU A 85 0.22 -3.38 12.41
CA LEU A 85 -0.55 -4.59 12.63
C LEU A 85 -1.87 -4.33 13.39
N ASP A 86 -1.85 -3.42 14.36
CA ASP A 86 -3.05 -2.95 15.07
C ASP A 86 -4.08 -2.40 14.09
N LYS A 87 -3.68 -1.53 13.16
CA LYS A 87 -4.62 -0.98 12.17
C LYS A 87 -5.14 -2.00 11.18
N ILE A 88 -4.33 -2.98 10.80
CA ILE A 88 -4.80 -4.11 9.98
C ILE A 88 -5.89 -4.88 10.73
N PHE A 89 -5.66 -5.26 11.99
CA PHE A 89 -6.65 -6.03 12.75
C PHE A 89 -7.87 -5.21 13.18
N ASP A 90 -7.72 -3.92 13.49
CA ASP A 90 -8.86 -3.02 13.72
C ASP A 90 -9.73 -2.92 12.47
N THR A 91 -9.11 -2.87 11.29
CA THR A 91 -9.83 -2.88 10.01
C THR A 91 -10.56 -4.21 9.81
N VAL A 92 -9.88 -5.35 10.00
CA VAL A 92 -10.50 -6.68 9.89
C VAL A 92 -11.73 -6.84 10.81
N SER A 93 -11.75 -6.18 11.97
CA SER A 93 -12.88 -6.22 12.90
C SER A 93 -14.15 -5.51 12.38
N LYS A 94 -14.07 -4.74 11.29
CA LYS A 94 -15.22 -4.01 10.75
C LYS A 94 -16.09 -4.90 9.88
N ASN A 95 -17.41 -4.75 10.03
CA ASN A 95 -18.42 -5.54 9.32
C ASN A 95 -18.50 -5.29 7.80
N TRP A 96 -17.89 -4.21 7.30
CA TRP A 96 -17.90 -3.84 5.88
C TRP A 96 -16.66 -4.29 5.12
N VAL A 97 -15.67 -4.90 5.81
CA VAL A 97 -14.41 -5.30 5.18
C VAL A 97 -14.58 -6.58 4.40
N THR A 98 -14.18 -6.55 3.14
CA THR A 98 -14.05 -7.71 2.27
C THR A 98 -12.58 -8.07 2.07
N ALA A 99 -12.32 -9.24 1.51
CA ALA A 99 -10.95 -9.67 1.17
C ALA A 99 -10.25 -8.66 0.23
N ASP A 100 -10.96 -8.10 -0.75
CA ASP A 100 -10.40 -7.11 -1.68
C ASP A 100 -10.06 -5.79 -0.97
N VAL A 101 -10.92 -5.35 -0.05
CA VAL A 101 -10.67 -4.13 0.75
C VAL A 101 -9.43 -4.30 1.61
N LEU A 102 -9.28 -5.47 2.26
CA LEU A 102 -8.12 -5.79 3.07
C LEU A 102 -6.85 -5.92 2.22
N ALA A 103 -6.92 -6.60 1.08
CA ALA A 103 -5.79 -6.74 0.18
C ALA A 103 -5.29 -5.37 -0.31
N ASN A 104 -6.22 -4.47 -0.67
CA ASN A 104 -5.88 -3.11 -1.07
C ASN A 104 -5.25 -2.29 0.06
N LEU A 105 -5.68 -2.48 1.32
CA LEU A 105 -5.04 -1.86 2.48
C LEU A 105 -3.59 -2.35 2.64
N LEU A 106 -3.36 -3.66 2.54
CA LEU A 106 -2.00 -4.22 2.63
C LEU A 106 -1.09 -3.67 1.54
N TRP A 107 -1.59 -3.55 0.31
CA TRP A 107 -0.83 -2.92 -0.78
C TRP A 107 -0.56 -1.44 -0.54
N ALA A 108 -1.51 -0.71 0.06
CA ALA A 108 -1.28 0.68 0.44
C ALA A 108 -0.15 0.81 1.46
N LEU A 109 -0.18 0.00 2.52
CA LEU A 109 0.85 0.00 3.56
C LEU A 109 2.22 -0.44 3.01
N GLU A 110 2.24 -1.43 2.11
CA GLU A 110 3.47 -1.87 1.44
C GLU A 110 4.08 -0.75 0.58
N ASP A 111 3.28 -0.10 -0.26
CA ASP A 111 3.73 0.98 -1.14
C ASP A 111 4.16 2.22 -0.34
N ILE A 112 3.43 2.56 0.73
CA ILE A 112 3.70 3.75 1.56
C ILE A 112 4.92 3.53 2.43
N PHE A 113 5.00 2.42 3.18
CA PHE A 113 6.00 2.26 4.23
C PHE A 113 7.15 1.33 3.90
N ASP A 114 7.02 0.43 2.91
CA ASP A 114 7.97 -0.66 2.69
C ASP A 114 8.31 -1.37 4.02
N PRO A 115 7.29 -1.93 4.72
CA PRO A 115 7.44 -2.40 6.09
C PRO A 115 8.55 -3.44 6.22
N GLN A 116 8.73 -4.31 5.22
CA GLN A 116 9.78 -5.33 5.26
C GLN A 116 11.19 -4.74 5.22
N ARG A 117 11.36 -3.53 4.70
CA ARG A 117 12.64 -2.82 4.69
C ARG A 117 12.81 -1.90 5.90
N ASN A 118 11.73 -1.22 6.30
CA ASN A 118 11.82 -0.08 7.20
C ASN A 118 11.32 -0.35 8.62
N ILE A 119 10.47 -1.36 8.83
CA ILE A 119 9.70 -1.50 10.07
C ILE A 119 9.75 -2.92 10.66
N CYS A 120 9.70 -3.97 9.85
CA CYS A 120 9.66 -5.37 10.30
C CYS A 120 10.73 -6.26 9.67
N ALA A 121 11.87 -5.68 9.28
CA ALA A 121 12.92 -6.40 8.58
C ALA A 121 13.43 -7.62 9.37
N GLY A 122 13.37 -8.80 8.74
CA GLY A 122 13.78 -10.05 9.37
C GLY A 122 12.94 -10.46 10.59
N GLY A 123 11.73 -9.91 10.74
CA GLY A 123 10.86 -10.15 11.89
C GLY A 123 11.23 -9.36 13.15
N ALA A 124 12.19 -8.43 13.06
CA ALA A 124 12.54 -7.51 14.13
C ALA A 124 11.71 -6.22 14.00
N ASP A 125 11.20 -5.71 15.12
CA ASP A 125 10.53 -4.42 15.15
C ASP A 125 11.59 -3.29 15.09
N LEU A 126 11.56 -2.52 14.02
CA LEU A 126 12.41 -1.36 13.79
C LEU A 126 11.61 -0.09 14.08
N THR A 127 12.25 0.86 14.75
CA THR A 127 11.67 2.18 14.96
C THR A 127 11.81 3.00 13.68
N PHE A 128 10.71 3.57 13.23
CA PHE A 128 10.58 4.35 12.00
C PHE A 128 9.93 5.70 12.31
N ASP A 129 10.31 6.74 11.59
CA ASP A 129 9.66 8.05 11.68
C ASP A 129 8.73 8.23 10.47
N ALA A 130 7.45 7.92 10.70
CA ALA A 130 6.44 7.97 9.65
C ALA A 130 6.18 9.40 9.17
N GLU A 131 6.14 10.39 10.07
CA GLU A 131 5.90 11.78 9.72
C GLU A 131 6.98 12.32 8.76
N THR A 132 8.26 12.08 9.10
CA THR A 132 9.38 12.47 8.24
C THR A 132 9.32 11.77 6.88
N HIS A 133 8.99 10.47 6.87
CA HIS A 133 8.86 9.71 5.62
C HIS A 133 7.73 10.23 4.72
N LEU A 134 6.57 10.54 5.31
CA LEU A 134 5.39 11.02 4.60
C LEU A 134 5.59 12.45 4.05
N THR A 135 6.35 13.29 4.76
CA THR A 135 6.76 14.62 4.27
C THR A 135 7.62 14.52 3.01
N ASN A 136 8.56 13.57 2.98
CA ASN A 136 9.38 13.34 1.79
C ASN A 136 8.54 12.82 0.59
N LEU A 137 7.43 12.14 0.83
CA LEU A 137 6.50 11.74 -0.24
C LEU A 137 5.73 12.94 -0.82
N SER A 138 5.39 13.95 -0.01
CA SER A 138 4.73 15.16 -0.51
C SER A 138 5.66 16.10 -1.28
N ASP A 139 6.92 16.23 -0.85
CA ASP A 139 7.85 17.20 -1.44
C ASP A 139 8.35 16.81 -2.83
N ASN A 140 8.40 15.50 -3.12
CA ASN A 140 8.73 14.99 -4.46
C ASN A 140 7.58 15.08 -5.47
N SER A 141 6.42 15.61 -5.07
CA SER A 141 5.23 15.73 -5.94
C SER A 141 5.11 17.08 -6.68
N ASN A 142 6.13 17.96 -6.62
CA ASN A 142 6.18 19.29 -7.26
C ASN A 142 7.07 19.34 -8.52
#